data_AF-A0A7R9XZ60-F1
#
_entry.id   AF-A0A7R9XZ60-F1
#
_cell.length_a   1.000
_cell.length_b   1.000
_cell.length_c   1.000
_cell.angle_alpha   90.00
_cell.angle_beta   90.00
_cell.angle_gamma   90.00
#
_symmetry.space_group_name_H-M   'P 1'
#
loop_
_entity.id
_entity.type
_entity.pdbx_description
1 polymer ?
#
loop_
_entity_poly.entity_id
_entity_poly.type
_entity_poly.pdbx_seq_one_letter_code
_entity_poly.pdbx_strand_id
1 'polypeptide(L)'
;ARQGQFHPTGIYGAGCLITEGSRGEGGILRNSEGERFMERYAPTAKDLASRDVVSRSMTMEIRAGRGVGPDKDHIYLHLNHIPPETLAERLPGISETAAIFAGVDVTKEPIPVIPTVHYNMGGIPTNYHGEVLSPTKDDPDRVVPGLLAAGEAASASVHGANRLGANSLLDIVVFGRACANRIAETDTPGRPHKELPANFGEEHIARLDKLRYSKGGSTTAQLRGKLQRSMQNNAAVFRTSETMKEGVAEIDAIYREFIDDVGISDRSMTWNSDLI
;
A
#
# COMPACT_ATOMS: atom_id res chain seq x y z
N ALA A 1 -1.23 -15.82 4.76
CA ALA A 1 -0.86 -14.86 5.82
C ALA A 1 -1.14 -13.44 5.32
N ARG A 2 -1.53 -12.49 6.18
CA ARG A 2 -1.77 -11.10 5.78
C ARG A 2 -0.42 -10.46 5.44
N GLN A 3 -0.21 -10.10 4.18
CA GLN A 3 1.06 -9.52 3.70
C GLN A 3 0.99 -8.01 3.43
N GLY A 4 -0.15 -7.36 3.68
CA GLY A 4 -0.28 -5.90 3.64
C GLY A 4 -0.67 -5.34 5.02
N GLN A 5 0.06 -4.33 5.50
CA GLN A 5 -0.28 -3.62 6.73
C GLN A 5 -1.22 -2.46 6.39
N PHE A 6 -2.35 -2.40 7.09
CA PHE A 6 -3.26 -1.26 7.02
C PHE A 6 -2.92 -0.29 8.15
N HIS A 7 -2.73 0.98 7.80
CA HIS A 7 -2.72 2.05 8.80
C HIS A 7 -4.16 2.56 8.99
N PRO A 8 -4.67 2.69 10.24
CA PRO A 8 -6.06 3.05 10.46
C PRO A 8 -6.45 4.41 9.88
N THR A 9 -5.52 5.37 9.91
CA THR A 9 -5.81 6.78 9.62
C THR A 9 -5.02 7.29 8.42
N GLY A 10 -5.34 6.81 7.21
CA GLY A 10 -4.93 7.49 5.97
C GLY A 10 -5.98 8.53 5.58
N ILE A 11 -5.58 9.72 5.13
CA ILE A 11 -6.50 10.76 4.64
C ILE A 11 -7.32 10.18 3.49
N TYR A 12 -8.64 10.31 3.57
CA TYR A 12 -9.54 9.86 2.52
C TYR A 12 -9.26 10.59 1.19
N GLY A 13 -9.30 9.87 0.08
CA GLY A 13 -8.90 10.38 -1.25
C GLY A 13 -7.39 10.35 -1.48
N ALA A 14 -6.63 11.19 -0.79
CA ALA A 14 -5.18 11.34 -1.02
C ALA A 14 -4.33 10.16 -0.49
N GLY A 15 -4.80 9.46 0.54
CA GLY A 15 -4.09 8.35 1.17
C GLY A 15 -2.93 8.76 2.08
N CYS A 16 -2.64 10.06 2.22
CA CYS A 16 -1.56 10.58 3.06
C CYS A 16 -1.70 10.08 4.50
N LEU A 17 -0.59 9.69 5.11
CA LEU A 17 -0.59 9.15 6.47
C LEU A 17 -0.90 10.25 7.49
N ILE A 18 -1.95 10.07 8.30
CA ILE A 18 -2.09 10.77 9.58
C ILE A 18 -1.47 9.89 10.66
N THR A 19 -0.46 10.44 11.35
CA THR A 19 0.31 9.70 12.36
C THR A 19 -0.57 9.09 13.45
N GLU A 20 -0.19 7.91 13.91
CA GLU A 20 -0.78 7.29 15.11
C GLU A 20 -0.61 8.17 16.35
N GLY A 21 0.40 9.05 16.37
CA GLY A 21 0.54 10.10 17.39
C GLY A 21 -0.71 10.97 17.54
N SER A 22 -1.50 11.19 16.49
CA SER A 22 -2.76 11.94 16.59
C SER A 22 -3.77 11.29 17.54
N ARG A 23 -3.82 9.94 17.60
CA ARG A 23 -4.64 9.22 18.59
C ARG A 23 -3.96 9.22 19.96
N GLY A 24 -2.63 9.12 19.99
CA GLY A 24 -1.79 9.23 21.19
C GLY A 24 -2.02 10.53 21.99
N GLU A 25 -2.14 11.65 21.28
CA GLU A 25 -2.42 12.98 21.84
C GLU A 25 -3.91 13.19 22.17
N GLY A 26 -4.73 12.14 22.11
CA GLY A 26 -6.14 12.18 22.49
C GLY A 26 -7.14 12.30 21.34
N GLY A 27 -6.72 12.11 20.09
CA GLY A 27 -7.60 12.10 18.93
C GLY A 27 -8.63 10.97 18.98
N ILE A 28 -9.83 11.25 18.46
CA ILE A 28 -11.01 10.38 18.61
C ILE A 28 -11.60 10.02 17.26
N LEU A 29 -11.86 8.73 17.02
CA LEU A 29 -12.57 8.28 15.83
C LEU A 29 -14.09 8.31 16.05
N ARG A 30 -14.83 8.91 15.11
CA ARG A 30 -16.30 8.98 15.12
C ARG A 30 -16.92 8.57 13.79
N ASN A 31 -18.03 7.84 13.88
CA ASN A 31 -18.84 7.42 12.73
C ASN A 31 -19.85 8.51 12.34
N SER A 32 -20.72 8.24 11.36
CA SER A 32 -21.75 9.21 10.90
C SER A 32 -22.80 9.59 11.93
N GLU A 33 -22.94 8.80 13.00
CA GLU A 33 -23.86 9.07 14.10
C GLU A 33 -23.20 9.92 15.20
N GLY A 34 -21.91 10.26 15.04
CA GLY A 34 -21.11 10.94 16.05
C GLY A 34 -20.64 10.04 17.20
N GLU A 35 -20.88 8.72 17.12
CA GLU A 35 -20.48 7.74 18.14
C GLU A 35 -18.95 7.62 18.15
N ARG A 36 -18.35 7.68 19.35
CA ARG A 36 -16.98 7.20 19.59
C ARG A 36 -16.96 5.67 19.62
N PHE A 37 -17.16 5.05 18.45
CA PHE A 37 -17.38 3.62 18.31
C PHE A 37 -16.24 2.74 18.90
N MET A 38 -15.01 3.25 19.00
CA MET A 38 -13.91 2.49 19.59
C MET A 38 -14.11 2.15 21.07
N GLU A 39 -14.95 2.87 21.81
CA GLU A 39 -15.33 2.50 23.19
C GLU A 39 -16.14 1.20 23.24
N ARG A 40 -16.88 0.89 22.17
CA ARG A 40 -17.64 -0.36 22.01
C ARG A 40 -16.74 -1.52 21.56
N TYR A 41 -15.79 -1.27 20.66
CA TYR A 41 -14.92 -2.33 20.12
C TYR A 41 -13.71 -2.65 21.01
N ALA A 42 -13.17 -1.67 21.74
CA ALA A 42 -12.03 -1.84 22.62
C ALA A 42 -12.23 -1.03 23.91
N PRO A 43 -13.07 -1.49 24.86
CA PRO A 43 -13.47 -0.68 26.02
C PRO A 43 -12.31 -0.10 26.85
N THR A 44 -11.21 -0.85 26.97
CA THR A 44 -10.03 -0.43 27.74
C THR A 44 -9.12 0.52 26.94
N ALA A 45 -8.70 0.10 25.72
CA ALA A 45 -7.70 0.83 24.94
C ALA A 45 -8.29 1.92 24.04
N LYS A 46 -9.58 1.81 23.69
CA LYS A 46 -10.32 2.72 22.80
C LYS A 46 -9.56 2.96 21.50
N ASP A 47 -9.39 4.22 21.12
CA ASP A 47 -8.64 4.64 19.93
C ASP A 47 -7.16 4.26 19.98
N LEU A 48 -6.60 3.90 21.15
CA LEU A 48 -5.22 3.42 21.32
C LEU A 48 -5.07 1.89 21.21
N ALA A 49 -6.13 1.18 20.80
CA ALA A 49 -6.03 -0.24 20.48
C ALA A 49 -5.03 -0.48 19.33
N SER A 50 -4.60 -1.73 19.15
CA SER A 50 -3.67 -2.07 18.08
C SER A 50 -4.21 -1.69 16.70
N ARG A 51 -3.32 -1.34 15.76
CA ARG A 51 -3.69 -0.92 14.39
C ARG A 51 -4.68 -1.86 13.71
N ASP A 52 -4.50 -3.17 13.90
CA ASP A 52 -5.40 -4.18 13.35
C ASP A 52 -6.79 -4.13 14.00
N VAL A 53 -6.91 -3.91 15.31
CA VAL A 53 -8.21 -3.74 15.96
C VAL A 53 -8.89 -2.47 15.47
N VAL A 54 -8.20 -1.33 15.45
CA VAL A 54 -8.79 -0.04 15.02
C VAL A 54 -9.23 -0.11 13.55
N SER A 55 -8.37 -0.61 12.66
CA SER A 55 -8.69 -0.72 11.22
C SER A 55 -9.88 -1.66 10.98
N ARG A 56 -9.99 -2.75 11.74
CA ARG A 56 -11.14 -3.67 11.69
C ARG A 56 -12.42 -2.99 12.14
N SER A 57 -12.39 -2.29 13.27
CA SER A 57 -13.55 -1.57 13.80
C SER A 57 -14.06 -0.52 12.81
N MET A 58 -13.16 0.30 12.24
CA MET A 58 -13.52 1.28 11.20
C MET A 58 -14.18 0.62 9.99
N THR A 59 -13.62 -0.49 9.51
CA THR A 59 -14.19 -1.24 8.37
C THR A 59 -15.58 -1.78 8.69
N MET A 60 -15.83 -2.24 9.93
CA MET A 60 -17.14 -2.73 10.35
C MET A 60 -18.18 -1.61 10.44
N GLU A 61 -17.80 -0.42 10.89
CA GLU A 61 -18.68 0.76 10.91
C GLU A 61 -19.11 1.16 9.50
N ILE A 62 -18.15 1.25 8.57
CA ILE A 62 -18.40 1.57 7.17
C ILE A 62 -19.34 0.53 6.54
N ARG A 63 -19.03 -0.76 6.68
CA ARG A 63 -19.87 -1.85 6.14
C ARG A 63 -21.27 -1.91 6.75
N ALA A 64 -21.43 -1.43 7.97
CA ALA A 64 -22.73 -1.34 8.62
C ALA A 64 -23.51 -0.06 8.25
N GLY A 65 -23.03 0.71 7.26
CA GLY A 65 -23.70 1.91 6.75
C GLY A 65 -23.53 3.16 7.62
N ARG A 66 -22.59 3.12 8.57
CA ARG A 66 -22.25 4.22 9.48
C ARG A 66 -21.00 5.00 9.07
N GLY A 67 -20.53 4.83 7.83
CA GLY A 67 -19.48 5.67 7.27
C GLY A 67 -19.98 7.10 6.98
N VAL A 68 -19.05 8.04 6.93
CA VAL A 68 -19.30 9.47 6.68
C VAL A 68 -19.07 9.84 5.20
N GLY A 69 -19.38 11.08 4.83
CA GLY A 69 -19.31 11.56 3.45
C GLY A 69 -20.47 11.12 2.57
N PRO A 70 -20.52 11.58 1.31
CA PRO A 70 -21.62 11.27 0.39
C PRO A 70 -21.74 9.76 0.09
N ASP A 71 -20.61 9.06 0.02
CA ASP A 71 -20.55 7.63 -0.31
C ASP A 71 -20.54 6.71 0.92
N LYS A 72 -20.58 7.27 2.15
CA LYS A 72 -20.54 6.53 3.42
C LYS A 72 -19.38 5.53 3.54
N ASP A 73 -18.21 5.89 3.04
CA ASP A 73 -17.09 4.96 2.81
C ASP A 73 -15.85 5.26 3.67
N HIS A 74 -15.91 6.24 4.57
CA HIS A 74 -14.82 6.59 5.49
C HIS A 74 -15.32 7.00 6.88
N ILE A 75 -14.42 7.41 7.78
CA ILE A 75 -14.66 7.75 9.20
C ILE A 75 -14.03 9.11 9.51
N TYR A 76 -14.48 9.80 10.56
CA TYR A 76 -13.86 11.04 11.02
C TYR A 76 -12.85 10.82 12.15
N LEU A 77 -11.69 11.48 12.05
CA LEU A 77 -10.74 11.67 13.15
C LEU A 77 -10.87 13.09 13.69
N HIS A 78 -11.36 13.21 14.93
CA HIS A 78 -11.52 14.48 15.63
C HIS A 78 -10.27 14.81 16.43
N LEU A 79 -9.74 16.01 16.21
CA LEU A 79 -8.65 16.62 16.98
C LEU A 79 -9.03 17.98 17.57
N ASN A 80 -10.19 18.53 17.20
CA ASN A 80 -10.63 19.88 17.52
C ASN A 80 -10.92 20.13 19.02
N HIS A 81 -10.98 19.07 19.84
CA HIS A 81 -11.05 19.18 21.30
C HIS A 81 -9.67 19.27 21.98
N ILE A 82 -8.58 19.03 21.24
CA ILE A 82 -7.21 19.16 21.74
C ILE A 82 -6.83 20.64 21.63
N PRO A 83 -6.17 21.23 22.67
CA PRO A 83 -5.77 22.63 22.63
C PRO A 83 -4.90 22.95 21.39
N PRO A 84 -5.17 24.06 20.66
CA PRO A 84 -4.44 24.41 19.43
C PRO A 84 -2.92 24.49 19.62
N GLU A 85 -2.45 24.93 20.78
CA GLU A 85 -1.03 24.97 21.15
C GLU A 85 -0.41 23.58 21.19
N THR A 86 -1.13 22.58 21.69
CA THR A 86 -0.68 21.18 21.70
C THR A 86 -0.62 20.62 20.28
N LEU A 87 -1.62 20.93 19.44
CA LEU A 87 -1.62 20.53 18.03
C LEU A 87 -0.44 21.15 17.27
N ALA A 88 -0.13 22.42 17.52
CA ALA A 88 1.00 23.12 16.90
C ALA A 88 2.36 22.57 17.36
N GLU A 89 2.52 22.22 18.64
CA GLU A 89 3.76 21.68 19.19
C GLU A 89 3.99 20.21 18.79
N ARG A 90 2.97 19.37 18.95
CA ARG A 90 3.09 17.90 18.84
C ARG A 90 2.73 17.36 17.46
N LEU A 91 1.83 18.03 16.76
CA LEU A 91 1.23 17.58 15.50
C LEU A 91 1.30 18.63 14.37
N PRO A 92 2.42 19.37 14.18
CA PRO A 92 2.48 20.43 13.16
C PRO A 92 2.34 19.87 11.74
N GLY A 93 3.05 18.79 11.43
CA GLY A 93 3.07 18.22 10.08
C GLY A 93 1.73 17.64 9.62
N ILE A 94 0.97 17.00 10.52
CA ILE A 94 -0.37 16.48 10.16
C ILE A 94 -1.39 17.60 10.02
N SER A 95 -1.24 18.70 10.76
CA SER A 95 -2.13 19.86 10.65
C SER A 95 -2.01 20.50 9.27
N GLU A 96 -0.78 20.66 8.80
CA GLU A 96 -0.50 21.13 7.44
C GLU A 96 -0.97 20.12 6.38
N THR A 97 -0.71 18.83 6.58
CA THR A 97 -1.15 17.78 5.64
C THR A 97 -2.68 17.72 5.52
N ALA A 98 -3.41 17.83 6.62
CA ALA A 98 -4.88 17.87 6.62
C ALA A 98 -5.42 19.11 5.88
N ALA A 99 -4.80 20.27 6.09
CA ALA A 99 -5.16 21.50 5.40
C ALA A 99 -4.92 21.40 3.87
N ILE A 100 -3.75 20.88 3.46
CA ILE A 100 -3.38 20.77 2.05
C ILE A 100 -4.24 19.74 1.30
N PHE A 101 -4.39 18.54 1.87
CA PHE A 101 -4.94 17.40 1.14
C PHE A 101 -6.43 17.14 1.39
N ALA A 102 -7.00 17.70 2.46
CA ALA A 102 -8.42 17.57 2.77
C ALA A 102 -9.13 18.92 2.95
N GLY A 103 -8.41 20.05 2.91
CA GLY A 103 -8.99 21.37 3.18
C GLY A 103 -9.45 21.54 4.63
N VAL A 104 -8.93 20.73 5.55
CA VAL A 104 -9.39 20.66 6.94
C VAL A 104 -8.52 21.49 7.87
N ASP A 105 -9.13 22.41 8.59
CA ASP A 105 -8.55 23.02 9.79
C ASP A 105 -8.80 22.10 10.99
N VAL A 106 -7.76 21.39 11.44
CA VAL A 106 -7.84 20.38 12.51
C VAL A 106 -8.29 20.95 13.87
N THR A 107 -8.25 22.27 14.05
CA THR A 107 -8.74 22.94 15.26
C THR A 107 -10.27 23.12 15.25
N LYS A 108 -10.92 22.92 14.10
CA LYS A 108 -12.35 23.17 13.90
C LYS A 108 -13.10 21.94 13.41
N GLU A 109 -12.55 21.27 12.40
CA GLU A 109 -13.21 20.20 11.66
C GLU A 109 -12.44 18.88 11.76
N PRO A 110 -13.14 17.74 11.70
CA PRO A 110 -12.48 16.43 11.71
C PRO A 110 -11.80 16.10 10.38
N ILE A 111 -10.74 15.32 10.44
CA ILE A 111 -10.04 14.79 9.26
C ILE A 111 -10.81 13.56 8.75
N PRO A 112 -11.19 13.49 7.45
CA PRO A 112 -11.75 12.29 6.87
C PRO A 112 -10.66 11.23 6.69
N VAL A 113 -10.84 10.06 7.30
CA VAL A 113 -9.84 8.99 7.36
C VAL A 113 -10.43 7.63 7.05
N ILE A 114 -9.61 6.76 6.45
CA ILE A 114 -9.95 5.37 6.14
C ILE A 114 -8.74 4.46 6.42
N PRO A 115 -8.94 3.17 6.76
CA PRO A 115 -7.86 2.21 6.77
C PRO A 115 -7.22 2.10 5.38
N THR A 116 -5.95 2.48 5.29
CA THR A 116 -5.20 2.57 4.03
C THR A 116 -4.05 1.57 4.02
N VAL A 117 -3.87 0.86 2.90
CA VAL A 117 -2.69 0.00 2.70
C VAL A 117 -1.44 0.87 2.80
N HIS A 118 -0.51 0.48 3.66
CA HIS A 118 0.64 1.32 4.01
C HIS A 118 1.99 0.68 3.68
N TYR A 119 2.09 -0.64 3.82
CA TYR A 119 3.36 -1.35 3.63
C TYR A 119 3.10 -2.79 3.20
N ASN A 120 3.92 -3.30 2.28
CA ASN A 120 3.91 -4.69 1.84
C ASN A 120 4.98 -5.50 2.57
N MET A 121 4.58 -6.44 3.42
CA MET A 121 5.49 -7.41 4.05
C MET A 121 5.87 -8.55 3.10
N GLY A 122 5.01 -8.84 2.13
CA GLY A 122 5.33 -9.72 1.01
C GLY A 122 6.27 -9.02 0.03
N GLY A 123 6.91 -9.81 -0.83
CA GLY A 123 7.86 -9.31 -1.81
C GLY A 123 8.58 -10.45 -2.50
N ILE A 124 9.64 -10.12 -3.23
CA ILE A 124 10.52 -11.09 -3.87
C ILE A 124 11.21 -11.89 -2.75
N PRO A 125 11.04 -13.22 -2.66
CA PRO A 125 11.61 -14.00 -1.56
C PRO A 125 13.14 -13.99 -1.65
N THR A 126 13.81 -13.76 -0.52
CA THR A 126 15.28 -13.78 -0.45
C THR A 126 15.76 -14.57 0.75
N ASN A 127 17.02 -15.04 0.69
CA ASN A 127 17.73 -15.42 1.91
C ASN A 127 18.17 -14.17 2.70
N TYR A 128 18.85 -14.37 3.84
CA TYR A 128 19.32 -13.27 4.69
C TYR A 128 20.47 -12.45 4.09
N HIS A 129 21.10 -12.93 3.01
CA HIS A 129 22.10 -12.18 2.24
C HIS A 129 21.46 -11.29 1.15
N GLY A 130 20.15 -11.42 0.93
CA GLY A 130 19.41 -10.71 -0.12
C GLY A 130 19.40 -11.41 -1.48
N GLU A 131 19.94 -12.64 -1.59
CA GLU A 131 19.87 -13.41 -2.83
C GLU A 131 18.44 -13.92 -3.04
N VAL A 132 17.89 -13.70 -4.24
CA VAL A 132 16.52 -14.10 -4.57
C VAL A 132 16.40 -15.61 -4.61
N LEU A 133 15.29 -16.13 -4.07
CA LEU A 133 14.99 -17.56 -4.03
C LEU A 133 14.06 -17.97 -5.17
N SER A 134 14.34 -19.13 -5.75
CA SER A 134 13.51 -19.85 -6.72
C SER A 134 13.37 -21.29 -6.24
N PRO A 135 12.58 -21.52 -5.17
CA PRO A 135 12.44 -22.83 -4.53
C PRO A 135 12.03 -23.91 -5.53
N THR A 136 12.58 -25.10 -5.34
CA THR A 136 12.18 -26.33 -6.02
C THR A 136 11.72 -27.35 -4.98
N LYS A 137 11.15 -28.48 -5.42
CA LYS A 137 10.73 -29.54 -4.50
C LYS A 137 11.91 -30.13 -3.71
N ASP A 138 13.09 -30.18 -4.32
CA ASP A 138 14.29 -30.81 -3.75
C ASP A 138 15.23 -29.81 -3.07
N ASP A 139 15.14 -28.53 -3.43
CA ASP A 139 15.91 -27.44 -2.84
C ASP A 139 14.99 -26.22 -2.61
N PRO A 140 14.46 -26.04 -1.39
CA PRO A 140 13.59 -24.91 -1.06
C PRO A 140 14.34 -23.57 -0.96
N ASP A 141 15.67 -23.60 -0.84
CA ASP A 141 16.50 -22.41 -0.66
C ASP A 141 17.34 -22.10 -1.91
N ARG A 142 17.00 -22.72 -3.05
CA ARG A 142 17.68 -22.52 -4.32
C ARG A 142 17.71 -21.04 -4.69
N VAL A 143 18.90 -20.49 -4.83
CA VAL A 143 19.09 -19.09 -5.25
C VAL A 143 18.93 -18.90 -6.75
N VAL A 144 18.51 -17.70 -7.16
CA VAL A 144 18.58 -17.19 -8.54
C VAL A 144 19.93 -16.49 -8.71
N PRO A 145 20.90 -17.08 -9.44
CA PRO A 145 22.25 -16.53 -9.50
C PRO A 145 22.28 -15.11 -10.10
N GLY A 146 22.90 -14.18 -9.39
CA GLY A 146 23.06 -12.80 -9.83
C GLY A 146 21.83 -11.90 -9.64
N LEU A 147 20.77 -12.40 -9.01
CA LEU A 147 19.59 -11.61 -8.67
C LEU A 147 19.48 -11.43 -7.15
N LEU A 148 19.48 -10.17 -6.70
CA LEU A 148 19.30 -9.79 -5.30
C LEU A 148 18.13 -8.82 -5.15
N ALA A 149 17.50 -8.81 -3.98
CA ALA A 149 16.46 -7.84 -3.63
C ALA A 149 16.62 -7.39 -2.17
N ALA A 150 16.26 -6.13 -1.90
CA ALA A 150 16.30 -5.54 -0.55
C ALA A 150 15.18 -4.51 -0.36
N GLY A 151 14.92 -4.14 0.91
CA GLY A 151 13.88 -3.20 1.28
C GLY A 151 12.47 -3.75 1.05
N GLU A 152 11.49 -2.86 0.89
CA GLU A 152 10.06 -3.24 0.77
C GLU A 152 9.74 -4.13 -0.45
N ALA A 153 10.59 -4.13 -1.49
CA ALA A 153 10.42 -5.03 -2.62
C ALA A 153 10.76 -6.50 -2.29
N ALA A 154 11.50 -6.74 -1.20
CA ALA A 154 12.00 -8.04 -0.82
C ALA A 154 11.19 -8.66 0.33
N SER A 155 11.24 -9.98 0.41
CA SER A 155 10.84 -10.75 1.57
C SER A 155 11.98 -11.66 2.00
N ALA A 156 13.01 -11.06 2.60
CA ALA A 156 13.88 -11.77 3.55
C ALA A 156 13.07 -12.28 4.77
N SER A 157 11.90 -11.66 4.93
CA SER A 157 10.80 -11.93 5.86
C SER A 157 11.05 -11.60 7.33
N VAL A 158 11.94 -10.63 7.62
CA VAL A 158 12.10 -10.07 8.97
C VAL A 158 10.81 -9.45 9.55
N HIS A 159 9.83 -9.17 8.69
CA HIS A 159 8.53 -8.62 9.05
C HIS A 159 7.41 -9.68 9.14
N GLY A 160 7.64 -10.91 8.66
CA GLY A 160 6.65 -11.98 8.64
C GLY A 160 5.25 -11.54 8.19
N ALA A 161 4.26 -11.75 9.06
CA ALA A 161 2.87 -11.36 8.80
C ALA A 161 2.50 -9.96 9.32
N ASN A 162 3.39 -9.27 10.05
CA ASN A 162 3.14 -7.93 10.60
C ASN A 162 4.44 -7.23 10.95
N ARG A 163 4.75 -6.14 10.24
CA ARG A 163 5.91 -5.30 10.50
C ARG A 163 5.73 -4.44 11.76
N LEU A 164 6.75 -4.40 12.62
CA LEU A 164 6.85 -3.41 13.70
C LEU A 164 7.19 -2.01 13.16
N GLY A 165 6.60 -0.97 13.75
CA GLY A 165 6.87 0.43 13.38
C GLY A 165 8.37 0.76 13.40
N ALA A 166 8.79 1.70 12.56
CA ALA A 166 10.19 2.11 12.33
C ALA A 166 11.16 1.05 11.74
N ASN A 167 10.79 -0.24 11.67
CA ASN A 167 11.71 -1.27 11.16
C ASN A 167 11.92 -1.27 9.63
N SER A 168 11.08 -0.60 8.83
CA SER A 168 11.25 -0.59 7.36
C SER A 168 12.48 0.20 6.92
N LEU A 169 12.78 1.32 7.57
CA LEU A 169 13.98 2.10 7.27
C LEU A 169 15.25 1.33 7.67
N LEU A 170 15.19 0.60 8.79
CA LEU A 170 16.26 -0.29 9.23
C LEU A 170 16.50 -1.41 8.21
N ASP A 171 15.44 -2.06 7.73
CA ASP A 171 15.49 -3.09 6.68
C ASP A 171 16.21 -2.58 5.42
N ILE A 172 15.82 -1.41 4.90
CA ILE A 172 16.43 -0.83 3.70
C ILE A 172 17.96 -0.70 3.84
N VAL A 173 18.44 -0.10 4.93
CA VAL A 173 19.90 0.13 5.09
C VAL A 173 20.67 -1.14 5.42
N VAL A 174 20.07 -2.08 6.14
CA VAL A 174 20.71 -3.35 6.52
C VAL A 174 20.81 -4.28 5.32
N PHE A 175 19.70 -4.55 4.62
CA PHE A 175 19.69 -5.49 3.51
C PHE A 175 20.30 -4.92 2.24
N GLY A 176 20.23 -3.60 2.03
CA GLY A 176 21.01 -2.94 0.98
C GLY A 176 22.52 -3.17 1.16
N ARG A 177 23.00 -3.05 2.41
CA ARG A 177 24.40 -3.36 2.74
C ARG A 177 24.72 -4.85 2.65
N ALA A 178 23.81 -5.72 3.07
CA ALA A 178 23.98 -7.17 2.96
C ALA A 178 24.17 -7.62 1.50
N CYS A 179 23.35 -7.09 0.58
CA CYS A 179 23.48 -7.35 -0.84
C CYS A 179 24.85 -6.91 -1.37
N ALA A 180 25.31 -5.71 -1.02
CA ALA A 180 26.61 -5.19 -1.45
C ALA A 180 27.77 -6.07 -0.95
N ASN A 181 27.74 -6.48 0.32
CA ASN A 181 28.75 -7.38 0.87
C ASN A 181 28.72 -8.74 0.17
N ARG A 182 27.52 -9.28 -0.11
CA ARG A 182 27.37 -10.56 -0.78
C ARG A 182 27.94 -10.53 -2.21
N ILE A 183 27.71 -9.46 -2.94
CA ILE A 183 28.31 -9.25 -4.27
C ILE A 183 29.84 -9.18 -4.15
N ALA A 184 30.38 -8.48 -3.15
CA ALA A 184 31.83 -8.38 -2.93
C ALA A 184 32.48 -9.73 -2.58
N GLU A 185 31.75 -10.65 -1.95
CA GLU A 185 32.21 -12.01 -1.62
C GLU A 185 32.13 -12.97 -2.82
N THR A 186 31.15 -12.79 -3.71
CA THR A 186 30.79 -13.77 -4.75
C THR A 186 31.15 -13.33 -6.16
N ASP A 187 31.49 -12.07 -6.35
CA ASP A 187 31.86 -11.51 -7.64
C ASP A 187 33.13 -10.63 -7.54
N THR A 188 33.65 -10.20 -8.69
CA THR A 188 34.88 -9.40 -8.75
C THR A 188 34.70 -8.24 -9.74
N PRO A 189 35.08 -7.00 -9.38
CA PRO A 189 35.03 -5.87 -10.29
C PRO A 189 35.78 -6.14 -11.59
N GLY A 190 35.16 -5.79 -12.72
CA GLY A 190 35.74 -5.98 -14.06
C GLY A 190 35.53 -7.36 -14.66
N ARG A 191 34.78 -8.26 -14.00
CA ARG A 191 34.36 -9.53 -14.59
C ARG A 191 33.53 -9.26 -15.87
N PRO A 192 33.84 -9.92 -17.00
CA PRO A 192 33.03 -9.76 -18.22
C PRO A 192 31.58 -10.18 -17.99
N HIS A 193 30.65 -9.41 -18.54
CA HIS A 193 29.24 -9.78 -18.57
C HIS A 193 29.01 -10.98 -19.48
N LYS A 194 27.95 -11.74 -19.19
CA LYS A 194 27.49 -12.80 -20.10
C LYS A 194 26.96 -12.16 -21.39
N GLU A 195 27.31 -12.74 -22.52
CA GLU A 195 26.72 -12.35 -23.79
C GLU A 195 25.22 -12.65 -23.79
N LEU A 196 24.43 -11.69 -24.25
CA LEU A 196 22.99 -11.83 -24.41
C LEU A 196 22.67 -12.10 -25.89
N PRO A 197 21.57 -12.82 -26.18
CA PRO A 197 21.06 -12.93 -27.55
C PRO A 197 20.83 -11.56 -28.18
N ALA A 198 21.04 -11.44 -29.50
CA ALA A 198 20.88 -10.18 -30.22
C ALA A 198 19.46 -9.60 -30.11
N ASN A 199 18.45 -10.46 -29.96
CA ASN A 199 17.04 -10.09 -29.83
C ASN A 199 16.57 -9.95 -28.37
N PHE A 200 17.50 -9.90 -27.41
CA PHE A 200 17.13 -9.78 -26.00
C PHE A 200 16.35 -8.48 -25.75
N GLY A 201 15.12 -8.62 -25.23
CA GLY A 201 14.23 -7.50 -24.92
C GLY A 201 13.34 -7.00 -26.06
N GLU A 202 13.46 -7.53 -27.29
CA GLU A 202 12.61 -7.14 -28.42
C GLU A 202 11.11 -7.34 -28.11
N GLU A 203 10.75 -8.40 -27.39
CA GLU A 203 9.36 -8.66 -26.97
C GLU A 203 8.80 -7.55 -26.05
N HIS A 204 9.64 -6.96 -25.21
CA HIS A 204 9.22 -5.89 -24.29
C HIS A 204 9.00 -4.59 -25.06
N ILE A 205 9.85 -4.31 -26.05
CA ILE A 205 9.69 -3.18 -26.97
C ILE A 205 8.40 -3.33 -27.77
N ALA A 206 8.16 -4.52 -28.34
CA ALA A 206 6.93 -4.82 -29.07
C ALA A 206 5.67 -4.66 -28.19
N ARG A 207 5.73 -5.09 -26.93
CA ARG A 207 4.63 -4.90 -25.97
C ARG A 207 4.36 -3.42 -25.69
N LEU A 208 5.42 -2.63 -25.46
CA LEU A 208 5.31 -1.19 -25.23
C LEU A 208 4.69 -0.49 -26.45
N ASP A 209 5.14 -0.80 -27.65
CA ASP A 209 4.62 -0.21 -28.89
C ASP A 209 3.14 -0.60 -29.12
N LYS A 210 2.79 -1.88 -28.88
CA LYS A 210 1.40 -2.35 -28.94
C LYS A 210 0.49 -1.57 -27.98
N LEU A 211 0.91 -1.36 -26.74
CA LEU A 211 0.15 -0.58 -25.76
C LEU A 211 0.05 0.89 -26.17
N ARG A 212 1.15 1.49 -26.63
CA ARG A 212 1.19 2.89 -27.10
C ARG A 212 0.21 3.16 -28.22
N TYR A 213 -0.10 2.17 -29.07
CA TYR A 213 -1.07 2.28 -30.16
C TYR A 213 -2.42 1.60 -29.89
N SER A 214 -2.71 1.21 -28.65
CA SER A 214 -3.99 0.61 -28.30
C SER A 214 -5.16 1.61 -28.49
N LYS A 215 -6.31 1.10 -28.94
CA LYS A 215 -7.48 1.92 -29.35
C LYS A 215 -8.78 1.47 -28.68
N GLY A 216 -8.69 0.76 -27.55
CA GLY A 216 -9.88 0.38 -26.81
C GLY A 216 -10.58 1.57 -26.16
N GLY A 217 -11.79 1.35 -25.65
CA GLY A 217 -12.63 2.38 -25.05
C GLY A 217 -12.28 2.71 -23.60
N SER A 218 -11.56 1.82 -22.91
CA SER A 218 -11.29 1.93 -21.48
C SER A 218 -9.97 2.66 -21.22
N THR A 219 -10.03 3.76 -20.48
CA THR A 219 -8.82 4.50 -20.07
C THR A 219 -8.06 3.77 -18.96
N THR A 220 -6.74 3.99 -18.90
CA THR A 220 -5.87 3.48 -17.82
C THR A 220 -6.37 3.91 -16.43
N ALA A 221 -6.84 5.16 -16.30
CA ALA A 221 -7.40 5.70 -15.06
C ALA A 221 -8.68 4.96 -14.61
N GLN A 222 -9.59 4.63 -15.53
CA GLN A 222 -10.81 3.87 -15.21
C GLN A 222 -10.48 2.46 -14.73
N LEU A 223 -9.60 1.75 -15.44
CA LEU A 223 -9.17 0.39 -15.08
C LEU A 223 -8.44 0.37 -13.73
N ARG A 224 -7.53 1.33 -13.51
CA ARG A 224 -6.85 1.52 -12.21
C ARG A 224 -7.85 1.78 -11.09
N GLY A 225 -8.85 2.64 -11.30
CA GLY A 225 -9.90 2.91 -10.32
C GLY A 225 -10.77 1.69 -10.01
N LYS A 226 -11.10 0.87 -11.02
CA LYS A 226 -11.80 -0.42 -10.82
C LYS A 226 -10.96 -1.36 -9.95
N LEU A 227 -9.68 -1.52 -10.26
CA LEU A 227 -8.76 -2.36 -9.49
C LEU A 227 -8.64 -1.92 -8.04
N GLN A 228 -8.45 -0.61 -7.80
CA GLN A 228 -8.36 -0.04 -6.45
C GLN A 228 -9.62 -0.30 -5.63
N ARG A 229 -10.81 -0.09 -6.21
CA ARG A 229 -12.09 -0.37 -5.53
C ARG A 229 -12.29 -1.85 -5.24
N SER A 230 -11.99 -2.72 -6.21
CA SER A 230 -12.08 -4.18 -6.03
C SER A 230 -11.20 -4.64 -4.87
N MET A 231 -9.93 -4.20 -4.85
CA MET A 231 -9.01 -4.50 -3.76
C MET A 231 -9.50 -3.96 -2.40
N GLN A 232 -9.98 -2.72 -2.35
CA GLN A 232 -10.46 -2.10 -1.11
C GLN A 232 -11.71 -2.80 -0.56
N ASN A 233 -12.60 -3.28 -1.42
CA ASN A 233 -13.84 -3.94 -1.01
C ASN A 233 -13.59 -5.40 -0.57
N ASN A 234 -12.75 -6.12 -1.33
CA ASN A 234 -12.64 -7.58 -1.26
C ASN A 234 -11.41 -8.08 -0.49
N ALA A 235 -10.30 -7.32 -0.51
CA ALA A 235 -9.03 -7.66 0.12
C ALA A 235 -8.67 -6.73 1.30
N ALA A 236 -9.69 -6.15 1.94
CA ALA A 236 -9.59 -5.26 3.09
C ALA A 236 -9.01 -5.94 4.35
N VAL A 237 -9.20 -5.29 5.50
CA VAL A 237 -8.78 -5.78 6.82
C VAL A 237 -9.48 -7.10 7.19
N PHE A 238 -10.78 -7.21 6.87
CA PHE A 238 -11.55 -8.45 6.99
C PHE A 238 -11.71 -9.11 5.63
N ARG A 239 -11.49 -10.42 5.61
CA ARG A 239 -11.54 -11.25 4.41
C ARG A 239 -12.31 -12.51 4.75
N THR A 240 -13.30 -12.85 3.94
CA THR A 240 -13.96 -14.15 3.98
C THR A 240 -13.58 -14.93 2.73
N SER A 241 -13.81 -16.24 2.70
CA SER A 241 -13.58 -17.00 1.48
C SER A 241 -14.43 -16.48 0.31
N GLU A 242 -15.63 -15.97 0.61
CA GLU A 242 -16.55 -15.39 -0.37
C GLU A 242 -15.99 -14.08 -0.95
N THR A 243 -15.66 -13.09 -0.10
CA THR A 243 -15.12 -11.81 -0.59
C THR A 243 -13.83 -11.99 -1.37
N MET A 244 -12.97 -12.94 -0.94
CA MET A 244 -11.72 -13.21 -1.65
C MET A 244 -11.96 -13.87 -3.02
N LYS A 245 -12.94 -14.76 -3.15
CA LYS A 245 -13.29 -15.38 -4.45
C LYS A 245 -13.88 -14.35 -5.41
N GLU A 246 -14.76 -13.50 -4.90
CA GLU A 246 -15.33 -12.38 -5.66
C GLU A 246 -14.22 -11.44 -6.15
N GLY A 247 -13.33 -11.01 -5.24
CA GLY A 247 -12.19 -10.15 -5.60
C GLY A 247 -11.26 -10.77 -6.66
N VAL A 248 -10.97 -12.07 -6.60
CA VAL A 248 -10.18 -12.74 -7.64
C VAL A 248 -10.90 -12.68 -8.99
N ALA A 249 -12.19 -13.01 -9.03
CA ALA A 249 -12.97 -12.97 -10.26
C ALA A 249 -13.07 -11.56 -10.87
N GLU A 250 -13.22 -10.53 -10.03
CA GLU A 250 -13.22 -9.13 -10.44
C GLU A 250 -11.87 -8.71 -11.01
N ILE A 251 -10.76 -9.04 -10.34
CA ILE A 251 -9.41 -8.70 -10.81
C ILE A 251 -9.11 -9.40 -12.14
N ASP A 252 -9.48 -10.67 -12.30
CA ASP A 252 -9.33 -11.40 -13.56
C ASP A 252 -10.17 -10.76 -14.69
N ALA A 253 -11.37 -10.26 -14.38
CA ALA A 253 -12.18 -9.51 -15.34
C ALA A 253 -11.53 -8.18 -15.73
N ILE A 254 -11.04 -7.40 -14.76
CA ILE A 254 -10.35 -6.13 -15.00
C ILE A 254 -9.06 -6.34 -15.81
N TYR A 255 -8.32 -7.41 -15.53
CA TYR A 255 -7.10 -7.74 -16.27
C TYR A 255 -7.41 -8.11 -17.73
N ARG A 256 -8.47 -8.88 -17.98
CA ARG A 256 -8.94 -9.15 -19.36
C ARG A 256 -9.36 -7.87 -20.07
N GLU A 257 -10.15 -7.01 -19.40
CA GLU A 257 -10.55 -5.71 -19.94
C GLU A 257 -9.33 -4.84 -20.29
N PHE A 258 -8.27 -4.85 -19.46
CA PHE A 258 -7.02 -4.16 -19.76
C PHE A 258 -6.33 -4.71 -21.02
N ILE A 259 -6.25 -6.03 -21.17
CA ILE A 259 -5.60 -6.65 -22.34
C ILE A 259 -6.39 -6.38 -23.63
N ASP A 260 -7.72 -6.38 -23.55
CA ASP A 260 -8.59 -6.34 -24.73
C ASP A 260 -9.04 -4.91 -25.12
N ASP A 261 -9.21 -4.01 -24.14
CA ASP A 261 -9.91 -2.73 -24.34
C ASP A 261 -9.18 -1.49 -23.75
N VAL A 262 -7.93 -1.60 -23.29
CA VAL A 262 -7.19 -0.40 -22.88
C VAL A 262 -6.97 0.54 -24.07
N GLY A 263 -7.30 1.82 -23.91
CA GLY A 263 -7.02 2.89 -24.86
C GLY A 263 -5.99 3.86 -24.30
N ILE A 264 -4.86 4.00 -25.00
CA ILE A 264 -3.89 5.08 -24.78
C ILE A 264 -4.20 6.21 -25.75
N SER A 265 -4.17 7.45 -25.30
CA SER A 265 -4.44 8.63 -26.13
C SER A 265 -3.16 9.29 -26.63
N ASP A 266 -2.16 9.45 -25.75
CA ASP A 266 -0.87 10.02 -26.11
C ASP A 266 -0.05 9.00 -26.92
N ARG A 267 0.32 9.41 -28.13
CA ARG A 267 1.14 8.60 -29.05
C ARG A 267 2.57 9.08 -29.10
N SER A 268 3.04 9.95 -28.22
CA SER A 268 4.43 10.40 -28.18
C SER A 268 5.37 9.33 -27.61
N MET A 269 6.67 9.43 -27.89
CA MET A 269 7.72 8.67 -27.16
C MET A 269 8.35 9.47 -26.03
N THR A 270 8.06 10.76 -25.95
CA THR A 270 8.76 11.69 -25.07
C THR A 270 7.81 12.07 -23.96
N TRP A 271 8.14 11.66 -22.72
CA TRP A 271 7.34 11.99 -21.54
C TRP A 271 5.87 11.57 -21.63
N ASN A 272 5.62 10.43 -22.27
CA ASN A 272 4.27 9.88 -22.39
C ASN A 272 3.82 9.24 -21.07
N SER A 273 3.18 10.02 -20.20
CA SER A 273 2.65 9.57 -18.90
C SER A 273 1.34 8.79 -18.99
N ASP A 274 0.70 8.76 -20.16
CA ASP A 274 -0.46 7.90 -20.41
C ASP A 274 -0.01 6.45 -20.64
N LEU A 275 1.12 6.27 -21.34
CA LEU A 275 1.73 4.97 -21.61
C LEU A 275 2.43 4.34 -20.40
N ILE A 276 3.07 5.15 -19.54
CA ILE A 276 3.80 4.72 -18.34
C ILE A 276 2.82 4.43 -17.19
#